data_AF-A0A2H1E5C4-F1
#
_entry.id   AF-A0A2H1E5C4-F1
#
_cell.length_a   1.000
_cell.length_b   1.000
_cell.length_c   1.000
_cell.angle_alpha   90.00
_cell.angle_beta   90.00
_cell.angle_gamma   90.00
#
_symmetry.space_group_name_H-M   'P 1'
#
loop_
_entity.id
_entity.type
_entity.pdbx_description
1 polymer ?
#
loop_
_entity_poly.entity_id
_entity_poly.type
_entity_poly.pdbx_seq_one_letter_code
_entity_poly.pdbx_strand_id
1 'polypeptide(L)'
;MRKIVLFIIMVSFFISCSEKKKEYFEGYVYYKNKPLENVIITEGYPKPDDIFSKTDSLGYFRLKRFSMTSAHKLTFSKKGFKTDTVRLLRGRNYPPIYHLFLREQTDTLFMKKLK
;
A
#
# COMPACT_ATOMS: atom_id res chain seq x y z
N MET A 1 44.53 7.12 19.57
CA MET A 1 44.18 5.84 18.89
C MET A 1 42.87 5.26 19.41
N ARG A 2 42.80 4.70 20.63
CA ARG A 2 41.60 4.06 21.20
C ARG A 2 40.33 4.95 21.26
N LYS A 3 40.48 6.23 21.61
CA LYS A 3 39.36 7.21 21.63
C LYS A 3 38.83 7.55 20.23
N ILE A 4 39.68 7.52 19.21
CA ILE A 4 39.31 7.78 17.80
C ILE A 4 38.53 6.57 17.26
N VAL A 5 38.99 5.35 17.56
CA VAL A 5 38.29 4.11 17.19
C VAL A 5 36.90 4.05 17.82
N LEU A 6 36.76 4.41 19.11
CA LEU A 6 35.46 4.49 19.79
C LEU A 6 34.53 5.53 19.16
N PHE A 7 35.07 6.67 18.73
CA PHE A 7 34.29 7.72 18.07
C PHE A 7 33.78 7.26 16.69
N ILE A 8 34.61 6.58 15.89
CA ILE A 8 34.22 6.01 14.59
C ILE A 8 33.13 4.96 14.75
N ILE A 9 33.25 4.08 15.75
CA ILE A 9 32.23 3.07 16.07
C ILE A 9 30.91 3.76 16.44
N MET A 10 30.94 4.78 17.30
CA MET A 10 29.73 5.52 17.71
C MET A 10 29.05 6.23 16.53
N VAL A 11 29.80 6.85 15.63
CA VAL A 11 29.26 7.52 14.44
C VAL A 11 28.65 6.51 13.45
N SER A 12 29.24 5.32 13.31
CA SER A 12 28.71 4.28 12.39
C SER A 12 27.31 3.77 12.76
N PHE A 13 26.93 3.80 14.05
CA PHE A 13 25.59 3.43 14.50
C PHE A 13 24.49 4.41 14.04
N PHE A 14 24.83 5.68 13.77
CA PHE A 14 23.84 6.68 13.35
C PHE A 14 23.52 6.66 11.85
N ILE A 15 24.33 6.00 11.03
CA ILE A 15 24.19 5.99 9.55
C ILE A 15 23.34 4.80 9.08
N SER A 16 23.03 3.83 9.96
CA SER A 16 22.42 2.56 9.54
C SER A 16 20.88 2.57 9.41
N CYS A 17 20.20 3.67 9.75
CA CYS A 17 18.74 3.77 9.62
C CYS A 17 18.36 4.68 8.44
N SER A 18 18.36 4.10 7.24
CA SER A 18 17.60 4.68 6.12
C SER A 18 16.26 3.96 6.02
N GLU A 19 15.16 4.69 6.23
CA GLU A 19 13.81 4.17 6.01
C GLU A 19 13.64 3.85 4.52
N LYS A 20 13.57 2.56 4.18
CA LYS A 20 13.25 2.15 2.80
C LYS A 20 11.78 2.47 2.55
N LYS A 21 11.52 3.39 1.63
CA LYS A 21 10.16 3.72 1.22
C LYS A 21 9.47 2.47 0.64
N LYS A 22 8.27 2.17 1.13
CA LYS A 22 7.49 1.02 0.66
C LYS A 22 7.04 1.21 -0.79
N GLU A 23 7.57 0.39 -1.69
CA GLU A 23 7.29 0.43 -3.13
C GLU A 23 5.96 -0.21 -3.55
N TYR A 24 5.28 -0.88 -2.61
CA TYR A 24 4.09 -1.66 -2.88
C TYR A 24 2.96 -1.28 -1.92
N PHE A 25 1.73 -1.26 -2.45
CA PHE A 25 0.52 -1.43 -1.66
C PHE A 25 0.26 -2.92 -1.52
N GLU A 26 -0.11 -3.36 -0.33
CA GLU A 26 -0.42 -4.75 -0.07
C GLU A 26 -1.47 -4.86 1.03
N GLY A 27 -2.25 -5.92 0.97
CA GLY A 27 -3.38 -6.09 1.87
C GLY A 27 -4.28 -7.23 1.44
N TYR A 28 -5.42 -7.31 2.11
CA TYR A 28 -6.38 -8.38 1.93
C TYR A 28 -7.75 -7.83 1.53
N VAL A 29 -8.49 -8.56 0.70
CA VAL A 29 -9.85 -8.19 0.30
C VAL A 29 -10.81 -9.31 0.60
N TYR A 30 -11.87 -8.98 1.34
CA TYR A 30 -12.84 -9.91 1.87
C TYR A 30 -14.27 -9.48 1.50
N TYR A 31 -15.19 -10.43 1.59
CA TYR A 31 -16.62 -10.19 1.69
C TYR A 31 -17.15 -10.93 2.90
N LYS A 32 -17.66 -10.19 3.88
CA LYS A 32 -17.88 -10.74 5.24
C LYS A 32 -16.56 -11.41 5.69
N ASN A 33 -16.59 -12.67 6.10
CA ASN A 33 -15.41 -13.40 6.55
C ASN A 33 -14.80 -14.32 5.47
N LYS A 34 -15.14 -14.12 4.18
CA LYS A 34 -14.60 -14.91 3.08
C LYS A 34 -13.59 -14.10 2.27
N PRO A 35 -12.38 -14.61 2.01
CA PRO A 35 -11.44 -13.95 1.11
C PRO A 35 -12.02 -13.88 -0.30
N LEU A 36 -11.75 -12.78 -1.00
CA LEU A 36 -12.16 -12.60 -2.38
C LEU A 36 -10.96 -12.76 -3.29
N GLU A 37 -10.92 -13.85 -4.03
CA GLU A 37 -9.97 -14.07 -5.12
C GLU A 37 -10.33 -13.23 -6.35
N ASN A 38 -9.36 -12.87 -7.19
CA ASN A 38 -9.56 -12.21 -8.48
C ASN A 38 -10.30 -10.86 -8.38
N VAL A 39 -10.11 -10.11 -7.29
CA VAL A 39 -10.43 -8.68 -7.22
C VAL A 39 -9.34 -7.93 -7.97
N ILE A 40 -9.71 -7.00 -8.84
CA ILE A 40 -8.77 -6.15 -9.58
C ILE A 40 -8.55 -4.87 -8.77
N ILE A 41 -7.29 -4.53 -8.52
CA ILE A 41 -6.88 -3.31 -7.81
C ILE A 41 -6.13 -2.39 -8.77
N THR A 42 -6.53 -1.11 -8.80
CA THR A 42 -5.83 -0.06 -9.55
C THR A 42 -5.49 1.12 -8.66
N GLU A 43 -4.38 1.79 -8.96
CA GLU A 43 -3.98 3.05 -8.33
C GLU A 43 -4.40 4.23 -9.22
N GLY A 44 -4.95 5.28 -8.61
CA GLY A 44 -5.26 6.53 -9.29
C GLY A 44 -6.55 6.48 -10.12
N TYR A 45 -6.51 7.09 -11.30
CA TYR A 45 -7.63 7.09 -12.24
C TYR A 45 -7.38 5.99 -13.27
N PRO A 46 -8.26 4.99 -13.38
CA PRO A 46 -8.00 3.85 -14.25
C PRO A 46 -7.80 4.30 -15.70
N LYS A 47 -6.59 4.08 -16.23
CA LYS A 47 -6.26 4.09 -17.65
C LYS A 47 -6.14 2.64 -18.16
N PRO A 48 -6.27 2.42 -19.48
CA PRO A 48 -6.27 1.07 -20.08
C PRO A 48 -5.03 0.22 -19.73
N ASP A 49 -3.90 0.84 -19.39
CA ASP A 49 -2.61 0.18 -19.17
C ASP A 49 -2.11 0.27 -17.71
N ASP A 50 -2.95 0.71 -16.77
CA ASP A 50 -2.54 0.93 -15.38
C ASP A 50 -2.42 -0.40 -14.61
N ILE A 51 -1.21 -0.75 -14.18
CA ILE A 51 -0.84 -1.91 -13.36
C ILE A 51 -1.98 -2.36 -12.40
N PHE A 52 -2.51 -3.58 -12.61
CA PHE A 52 -3.85 -4.04 -12.19
C PHE A 52 -3.89 -5.14 -11.10
N SER A 53 -2.91 -5.25 -10.20
CA SER A 53 -2.75 -6.42 -9.30
C SER A 53 -4.06 -7.11 -8.87
N LYS A 54 -4.09 -8.44 -8.95
CA LYS A 54 -5.25 -9.24 -8.57
C LYS A 54 -5.04 -9.93 -7.24
N THR A 55 -6.11 -10.09 -6.48
CA THR A 55 -6.05 -10.90 -5.26
C THR A 55 -5.90 -12.39 -5.56
N ASP A 56 -5.12 -13.09 -4.75
CA ASP A 56 -4.99 -14.55 -4.76
C ASP A 56 -6.16 -15.23 -4.03
N SER A 57 -6.11 -16.56 -3.88
CA SER A 57 -7.15 -17.38 -3.24
C SER A 57 -7.34 -17.07 -1.76
N LEU A 58 -6.36 -16.44 -1.11
CA LEU A 58 -6.43 -15.96 0.26
C LEU A 58 -6.92 -14.51 0.34
N GLY A 59 -7.26 -13.91 -0.80
CA GLY A 59 -7.70 -12.53 -0.90
C GLY A 59 -6.56 -11.52 -0.81
N TYR A 60 -5.31 -11.96 -0.84
CA TYR A 60 -4.14 -11.09 -0.73
C TYR A 60 -3.77 -10.45 -2.07
N PHE A 61 -3.44 -9.16 -2.06
CA PHE A 61 -2.89 -8.46 -3.22
C PHE A 61 -1.57 -7.79 -2.89
N ARG A 62 -0.74 -7.61 -3.92
CA ARG A 62 0.46 -6.79 -3.89
C ARG A 62 0.54 -5.97 -5.18
N LEU A 63 0.35 -4.66 -5.06
CA LEU A 63 0.32 -3.71 -6.17
C LEU A 63 1.54 -2.81 -6.10
N LYS A 64 2.37 -2.81 -7.16
CA LYS A 64 3.49 -1.87 -7.26
C LYS A 64 2.94 -0.45 -7.41
N ARG A 65 3.48 0.48 -6.62
CA ARG A 65 3.10 1.88 -6.70
C ARG A 65 3.55 2.47 -8.04
N PHE A 66 2.62 3.10 -8.74
CA PHE A 66 2.90 3.90 -9.93
C PHE A 66 3.77 5.10 -9.57
N SER A 67 3.49 5.78 -8.45
CA SER A 67 4.33 6.86 -7.97
C SER A 67 4.58 6.79 -6.46
N MET A 68 5.86 6.88 -6.12
CA MET A 68 6.33 6.95 -4.75
C MET A 68 5.94 8.25 -4.06
N THR A 69 5.69 9.30 -4.83
CA THR A 69 5.36 10.63 -4.30
C THR A 69 3.87 10.92 -4.41
N SER A 70 3.16 10.39 -5.41
CA SER A 70 1.78 10.74 -5.73
C SER A 70 0.87 9.52 -5.87
N ALA A 71 -0.09 9.39 -4.96
CA ALA A 71 -1.13 8.37 -5.03
C ALA A 71 -2.43 8.96 -4.49
N HIS A 72 -3.52 8.91 -5.27
CA HIS A 72 -4.78 9.59 -4.89
C HIS A 72 -5.79 8.62 -4.27
N LYS A 73 -5.93 7.43 -4.85
CA LYS A 73 -6.92 6.43 -4.45
C LYS A 73 -6.52 5.04 -4.94
N LEU A 74 -7.01 4.02 -4.26
CA LEU A 74 -7.05 2.65 -4.75
C LEU A 74 -8.49 2.29 -5.12
N THR A 75 -8.69 1.68 -6.28
CA THR A 75 -10.02 1.22 -6.74
C THR A 75 -10.04 -0.30 -6.77
N PHE A 76 -11.08 -0.90 -6.18
CA PHE A 76 -11.26 -2.34 -6.08
C PHE A 76 -12.49 -2.76 -6.86
N SER A 77 -12.31 -3.62 -7.87
CA SER A 77 -13.40 -4.03 -8.76
C SER A 77 -13.47 -5.54 -8.93
N LYS A 78 -14.69 -6.07 -8.90
CA LYS A 78 -14.98 -7.50 -9.12
C LYS A 78 -16.40 -7.67 -9.64
N LYS A 79 -16.60 -8.51 -10.66
CA LYS A 79 -17.94 -8.80 -11.20
C LYS A 79 -18.89 -9.27 -10.09
N GLY A 80 -20.09 -8.68 -10.05
CA GLY A 80 -21.10 -8.97 -9.03
C GLY A 80 -20.84 -8.32 -7.66
N PHE A 81 -19.84 -7.44 -7.53
CA PHE A 81 -19.59 -6.61 -6.36
C PHE A 81 -19.67 -5.14 -6.74
N LYS A 82 -20.07 -4.30 -5.78
CA LYS A 82 -19.99 -2.86 -5.93
C LYS A 82 -18.52 -2.46 -5.93
N THR A 83 -18.09 -1.73 -6.96
CA THR A 83 -16.74 -1.14 -6.99
C THR A 83 -16.55 -0.27 -5.76
N ASP A 84 -15.45 -0.51 -5.03
CA ASP A 84 -15.09 0.25 -3.85
C ASP A 84 -13.83 1.09 -4.10
N THR A 85 -13.65 2.16 -3.35
CA THR A 85 -12.55 3.10 -3.54
C THR A 85 -12.04 3.61 -2.21
N VAL A 86 -10.75 3.41 -1.96
CA VAL A 86 -10.07 3.94 -0.79
C VAL A 86 -9.31 5.19 -1.22
N ARG A 87 -9.64 6.35 -0.63
CA ARG A 87 -8.87 7.58 -0.86
C ARG A 87 -7.60 7.56 0.00
N LEU A 88 -6.47 7.82 -0.64
CA LEU A 88 -5.19 7.96 0.04
C LEU A 88 -5.05 9.43 0.45
N LEU A 89 -5.07 9.70 1.75
CA LEU A 89 -4.98 11.07 2.26
C LEU A 89 -3.57 11.63 2.00
N ARG A 90 -3.51 12.91 1.65
CA ARG A 90 -2.27 13.70 1.56
C ARG A 90 -2.42 14.89 2.50
N GLY A 91 -1.47 15.08 3.42
CA GLY A 91 -1.36 16.36 4.12
C GLY A 91 -0.93 17.43 3.11
N ARG A 92 -1.61 18.58 3.05
CA ARG A 92 -1.26 19.68 2.12
C ARG A 92 0.19 20.19 2.30
N ASN A 93 0.72 20.08 3.52
CA ASN A 93 2.04 20.58 3.93
C ASN A 93 2.90 19.52 4.67
N TYR A 94 2.50 18.24 4.62
CA TYR A 94 3.21 17.15 5.28
C TYR A 94 3.57 16.08 4.25
N PRO A 95 4.65 15.29 4.46
CA PRO A 95 4.86 14.07 3.68
C PRO A 95 3.56 13.24 3.69
N PRO A 96 3.22 12.55 2.59
CA PRO A 96 1.88 12.02 2.41
C PRO A 96 1.46 11.15 3.60
N ILE A 97 0.30 11.46 4.15
CA ILE A 97 -0.31 10.82 5.31
C ILE A 97 -1.02 9.55 4.78
N TYR A 98 -0.20 8.58 4.41
CA TYR A 98 -0.55 7.27 3.88
C TYR A 98 -1.25 6.44 4.98
N HIS A 99 -2.49 6.69 5.45
CA HIS A 99 -3.00 5.95 6.64
C HIS A 99 -4.32 5.20 6.52
N LEU A 100 -5.02 5.19 5.39
CA LEU A 100 -6.29 4.45 5.30
C LEU A 100 -6.19 3.04 4.68
N PHE A 101 -5.06 2.68 4.05
CA PHE A 101 -4.76 1.32 3.54
C PHE A 101 -3.29 0.92 3.72
N LEU A 102 -2.65 1.58 4.69
CA LEU A 102 -1.28 2.06 4.53
C LEU A 102 -0.54 2.23 5.86
N ARG A 103 -0.85 1.44 6.90
CA ARG A 103 -0.06 1.43 8.15
C ARG A 103 1.38 0.87 7.98
N GLU A 104 1.94 0.91 6.77
CA GLU A 104 3.12 0.15 6.33
C GLU A 104 3.03 -1.37 6.59
N GLN A 105 1.85 -1.86 6.97
CA GLN A 105 1.49 -3.25 7.23
C GLN A 105 0.27 -3.66 6.40
N THR A 106 -0.07 -4.95 6.43
CA THR A 106 -1.23 -5.52 5.76
C THR A 106 -2.53 -4.98 6.35
N ASP A 107 -3.34 -4.30 5.52
CA ASP A 107 -4.69 -3.83 5.84
C ASP A 107 -5.77 -4.63 5.09
N THR A 108 -6.99 -4.71 5.63
CA THR A 108 -8.08 -5.55 5.10
C THR A 108 -9.27 -4.71 4.62
N LEU A 109 -9.67 -4.89 3.35
CA LEU A 109 -10.89 -4.32 2.75
C LEU A 109 -12.05 -5.30 2.87
N PHE A 110 -13.27 -4.79 3.10
CA PHE A 110 -14.50 -5.58 3.00
C PHE A 110 -15.41 -5.03 1.89
N MET A 111 -15.45 -5.69 0.73
CA MET A 111 -16.29 -5.29 -0.40
C MET A 111 -17.77 -5.62 -0.14
N LYS A 112 -18.67 -4.89 -0.82
CA LYS A 112 -20.12 -5.11 -0.76
C LYS A 112 -20.65 -5.65 -2.09
N LYS A 113 -21.70 -6.46 -2.06
CA LYS A 113 -22.39 -6.94 -3.26
C LYS A 113 -23.15 -5.79 -3.95
N LEU A 114 -23.35 -5.93 -5.26
CA LEU A 114 -24.38 -5.14 -5.96
C LEU A 114 -25.74 -5.52 -5.36
N LYS A 115 -26.56 -4.52 -5.02
CA LYS A 115 -27.94 -4.77 -4.57
C LYS A 115 -28.75 -5.39 -5.69
#